data_AF-A0A2P8VUH3-F1
#
_entry.id   AF-A0A2P8VUH3-F1
#
_cell.length_a   1.000
_cell.length_b   1.000
_cell.length_c   1.000
_cell.angle_alpha   90.00
_cell.angle_beta   90.00
_cell.angle_gamma   90.00
#
_symmetry.space_group_name_H-M   'P 1'
#
loop_
_entity.id
_entity.type
_entity.pdbx_description
1 polymer ?
#
loop_
_entity_poly.entity_id
_entity_poly.type
_entity_poly.pdbx_seq_one_letter_code
_entity_poly.pdbx_strand_id
1 'polypeptide(L)'
;MWIKSVVGHRFWTVRLGRSRYWLLAMVSAIALLLPALAGPVQAAYPAFADAYVNDYGQVLSASEKSQVRAQLEQFRDRTGVQAVLLTVNSIYDYGTGDAAIEPFATNLFNTWGIGNAARDDGILLLVAPGDRKVRIELGSGYDRSYDRVAQAIIDDAILPQFRQGNIARGTAIGVNEIVENFDPSNPPAVNPLLTYVPPAVADWVSPELAIGGGLAAGGVGAVSGLFALGHWKRHHKRTCPQCQVEMERLDEQADDRYLSPGQRTEESIKSVDYDVWLCGSCGHHEVFDYSSFGSGYQKCPGCRHKTMKVSTCTLVSPTYHSTGTAEVSEACQFCDRTHHYTRILPRVDPPSSSSSSSSGGGGSSSGGGASGSW
;
A
#
# COMPACT_ATOMS: atom_id res chain seq x y z
N MET A 1 -55.33 -53.09 75.63
CA MET A 1 -54.51 -53.31 74.42
C MET A 1 -54.73 -52.10 73.51
N TRP A 2 -53.69 -51.24 73.37
CA TRP A 2 -53.30 -50.43 72.20
C TRP A 2 -54.44 -49.93 71.26
N ILE A 3 -54.70 -48.63 71.00
CA ILE A 3 -53.81 -47.61 70.41
C ILE A 3 -54.54 -46.25 70.28
N LYS A 4 -53.78 -45.17 70.55
CA LYS A 4 -53.71 -43.81 69.97
C LYS A 4 -54.96 -43.15 69.36
N SER A 5 -55.19 -41.88 69.73
CA SER A 5 -54.68 -40.72 68.96
C SER A 5 -55.28 -39.42 69.50
N VAL A 6 -54.44 -38.46 69.91
CA VAL A 6 -54.83 -37.05 70.02
C VAL A 6 -53.82 -36.24 69.22
N VAL A 7 -54.36 -35.61 68.19
CA VAL A 7 -53.70 -34.69 67.26
C VAL A 7 -53.72 -33.29 67.88
N GLY A 8 -52.57 -32.64 67.94
CA GLY A 8 -52.43 -31.22 68.26
C GLY A 8 -51.63 -30.53 67.16
N HIS A 9 -52.33 -29.89 66.22
CA HIS A 9 -51.71 -29.08 65.17
C HIS A 9 -51.11 -27.80 65.77
N ARG A 10 -49.79 -27.66 65.72
CA ARG A 10 -49.10 -26.39 65.98
C ARG A 10 -49.01 -25.58 64.70
N PHE A 11 -49.72 -24.45 64.68
CA PHE A 11 -49.55 -23.38 63.69
C PHE A 11 -48.11 -22.87 63.72
N TRP A 12 -47.39 -23.03 62.61
CA TRP A 12 -46.13 -22.33 62.36
C TRP A 12 -46.43 -20.92 61.86
N THR A 13 -46.26 -19.93 62.74
CA THR A 13 -46.18 -18.53 62.33
C THR A 13 -44.81 -18.31 61.68
N VAL A 14 -44.78 -18.15 60.35
CA VAL A 14 -43.57 -17.72 59.65
C VAL A 14 -43.32 -16.26 60.02
N ARG A 15 -42.46 -16.06 61.02
CA ARG A 15 -41.87 -14.77 61.37
C ARG A 15 -41.13 -14.29 60.12
N LEU A 16 -41.63 -13.26 59.44
CA LEU A 16 -40.93 -12.58 58.34
C LEU A 16 -39.63 -11.99 58.91
N GLY A 17 -38.60 -12.83 58.93
CA GLY A 17 -37.30 -12.51 59.50
C GLY A 17 -36.65 -11.39 58.72
N ARG A 18 -35.88 -10.57 59.43
CA ARG A 18 -35.01 -9.49 58.95
C ARG A 18 -34.17 -9.89 57.71
N SER A 19 -34.03 -11.19 57.43
CA SER A 19 -33.40 -11.81 56.25
C SER A 19 -33.81 -11.22 54.88
N ARG A 20 -35.07 -10.84 54.63
CA ARG A 20 -35.47 -10.30 53.32
C ARG A 20 -34.87 -8.92 53.04
N TYR A 21 -34.71 -8.10 54.07
CA TYR A 21 -34.08 -6.78 53.96
C TYR A 21 -32.55 -6.88 53.83
N TRP A 22 -31.93 -7.89 54.43
CA TRP A 22 -30.49 -8.16 54.27
C TRP A 22 -30.15 -8.65 52.86
N LEU A 23 -31.00 -9.49 52.26
CA LEU A 23 -30.81 -9.95 50.87
C LEU A 23 -31.03 -8.81 49.87
N LEU A 24 -32.07 -7.98 50.06
CA LEU A 24 -32.28 -6.80 49.22
C LEU A 24 -31.17 -5.75 49.38
N ALA A 25 -30.66 -5.54 50.59
CA ALA A 25 -29.51 -4.66 50.83
C ALA A 25 -28.22 -5.20 50.22
N MET A 26 -27.97 -6.52 50.27
CA MET A 26 -26.82 -7.15 49.60
C MET A 26 -26.91 -7.02 48.08
N VAL A 27 -28.07 -7.30 47.48
CA VAL A 27 -28.25 -7.19 46.02
C VAL A 27 -28.11 -5.73 45.58
N SER A 28 -28.65 -4.78 46.35
CA SER A 28 -28.50 -3.34 46.06
C SER A 28 -27.06 -2.85 46.22
N ALA A 29 -26.33 -3.33 47.25
CA ALA A 29 -24.92 -3.02 47.45
C ALA A 29 -24.03 -3.61 46.35
N ILE A 30 -24.31 -4.84 45.90
CA ILE A 30 -23.61 -5.47 44.77
C ILE A 30 -23.93 -4.72 43.46
N ALA A 31 -25.19 -4.33 43.22
CA ALA A 31 -25.58 -3.54 42.06
C ALA A 31 -24.94 -2.13 42.02
N LEU A 32 -24.72 -1.52 43.20
CA LEU A 32 -23.99 -0.25 43.34
C LEU A 32 -22.46 -0.38 43.21
N LEU A 33 -21.90 -1.59 43.44
CA LEU A 33 -20.49 -1.90 43.27
C LEU A 33 -20.12 -2.35 41.83
N LEU A 34 -21.08 -2.85 41.05
CA LEU A 34 -20.85 -3.25 39.65
C LEU A 34 -20.34 -2.13 38.72
N PRO A 35 -20.84 -0.87 38.75
CA PRO A 35 -20.34 0.18 37.86
C PRO A 35 -18.93 0.66 38.22
N ALA A 36 -18.39 0.33 39.41
CA ALA A 36 -17.02 0.68 39.80
C ALA A 36 -15.94 -0.24 39.22
N LEU A 37 -16.33 -1.37 38.61
CA LEU A 37 -15.41 -2.28 37.90
C LEU A 37 -15.30 -1.98 36.39
N ALA A 38 -16.18 -1.13 35.86
CA ALA A 38 -16.01 -0.56 34.53
C ALA A 38 -15.03 0.63 34.65
N GLY A 39 -13.73 0.33 34.60
CA GLY A 39 -12.74 1.38 34.33
C GLY A 39 -13.10 2.10 33.02
N PRO A 40 -12.69 3.36 32.83
CA PRO A 40 -12.84 4.00 31.52
C PRO A 40 -12.19 3.07 30.49
N VAL A 41 -12.97 2.57 29.53
CA VAL A 41 -12.41 2.02 28.30
C VAL A 41 -11.77 3.22 27.63
N GLN A 42 -10.48 3.43 27.90
CA GLN A 42 -9.72 4.47 27.24
C GLN A 42 -9.66 4.04 25.77
N ALA A 43 -10.48 4.68 24.96
CA ALA A 43 -10.38 4.68 23.52
C ALA A 43 -8.93 4.97 23.14
N ALA A 44 -8.20 3.94 22.72
CA ALA A 44 -6.77 4.06 22.45
C ALA A 44 -6.46 3.39 21.12
N TYR A 45 -5.72 4.12 20.29
CA TYR A 45 -5.05 3.54 19.14
C TYR A 45 -4.09 2.42 19.59
N PRO A 46 -3.73 1.49 18.69
CA PRO A 46 -2.68 0.53 18.98
C PRO A 46 -1.42 1.23 19.50
N ALA A 47 -0.70 0.56 20.41
CA ALA A 47 0.54 1.11 20.94
C ALA A 47 1.57 1.24 19.81
N PHE A 48 2.38 2.29 19.85
CA PHE A 48 3.53 2.40 18.95
C PHE A 48 4.71 1.64 19.57
N ALA A 49 4.68 0.32 19.45
CA ALA A 49 5.69 -0.55 20.04
C ALA A 49 7.02 -0.50 19.28
N ASP A 50 6.94 -0.20 17.99
CA ASP A 50 8.07 -0.26 17.10
C ASP A 50 8.05 0.80 15.99
N ALA A 51 9.22 1.37 15.69
CA ALA A 51 9.36 2.46 14.73
C ALA A 51 9.05 2.08 13.27
N TYR A 52 8.94 0.79 12.93
CA TYR A 52 8.77 0.32 11.56
C TYR A 52 7.62 -0.67 11.39
N VAL A 53 7.47 -1.69 12.26
CA VAL A 53 6.48 -2.75 12.07
C VAL A 53 5.69 -3.08 13.34
N ASN A 54 4.41 -2.73 13.32
CA ASN A 54 3.43 -2.97 14.37
C ASN A 54 2.37 -3.97 13.85
N ASP A 55 2.66 -5.27 13.95
CA ASP A 55 1.81 -6.36 13.43
C ASP A 55 0.87 -6.92 14.52
N TYR A 56 -0.22 -6.20 14.83
CA TYR A 56 -1.22 -6.63 15.81
C TYR A 56 -2.25 -7.59 15.21
N GLY A 57 -2.44 -7.56 13.88
CA GLY A 57 -3.30 -8.49 13.15
C GLY A 57 -2.69 -9.87 12.95
N GLN A 58 -1.44 -10.10 13.38
CA GLN A 58 -0.68 -11.35 13.19
C GLN A 58 -0.67 -11.80 11.71
N VAL A 59 -0.51 -10.82 10.82
CA VAL A 59 -0.52 -11.03 9.38
C VAL A 59 0.81 -11.62 8.91
N LEU A 60 1.92 -11.27 9.58
CA LEU A 60 3.25 -11.67 9.18
C LEU A 60 3.80 -12.77 10.09
N SER A 61 4.51 -13.73 9.49
CA SER A 61 5.40 -14.61 10.26
C SER A 61 6.55 -13.82 10.88
N ALA A 62 7.23 -14.39 11.88
CA ALA A 62 8.38 -13.75 12.52
C ALA A 62 9.50 -13.40 11.52
N SER A 63 9.74 -14.26 10.52
CA SER A 63 10.72 -14.00 9.46
C SER A 63 10.31 -12.86 8.54
N GLU A 64 9.04 -12.82 8.10
CA GLU A 64 8.53 -11.75 7.24
C GLU A 64 8.54 -10.41 7.99
N LYS A 65 8.12 -10.40 9.26
CA LYS A 65 8.19 -9.20 10.11
C LYS A 65 9.62 -8.67 10.22
N SER A 66 10.61 -9.56 10.42
CA SER A 66 12.02 -9.16 10.48
C SER A 66 12.54 -8.62 9.14
N GLN A 67 12.12 -9.19 8.02
CA GLN A 67 12.52 -8.74 6.67
C GLN A 67 11.91 -7.37 6.36
N VAL A 68 10.60 -7.21 6.56
CA VAL A 68 9.89 -5.95 6.35
C VAL A 68 10.45 -4.84 7.23
N ARG A 69 10.73 -5.14 8.50
CA ARG A 69 11.42 -4.21 9.41
C ARG A 69 12.74 -3.75 8.82
N ALA A 70 13.62 -4.69 8.47
CA ALA A 70 14.96 -4.39 7.98
C ALA A 70 14.91 -3.52 6.71
N GLN A 71 13.94 -3.78 5.84
CA GLN A 71 13.71 -2.99 4.64
C GLN A 71 13.29 -1.55 4.94
N LEU A 72 12.32 -1.35 5.85
CA LEU A 72 11.87 -0.01 6.28
C LEU A 72 12.96 0.76 7.03
N GLU A 73 13.77 0.06 7.83
CA GLU A 73 14.94 0.61 8.52
C GLU A 73 16.00 1.09 7.52
N GLN A 74 16.37 0.23 6.56
CA GLN A 74 17.33 0.60 5.52
C GLN A 74 16.82 1.76 4.65
N PHE A 75 15.52 1.79 4.36
CA PHE A 75 14.90 2.89 3.64
C PHE A 75 15.05 4.21 4.39
N ARG A 76 14.74 4.22 5.70
CA ARG A 76 14.92 5.40 6.55
C ARG A 76 16.37 5.83 6.64
N ASP A 77 17.30 4.90 6.83
CA ASP A 77 18.72 5.22 6.97
C ASP A 77 19.30 5.83 5.67
N ARG A 78 18.79 5.41 4.52
CA ARG A 78 19.26 5.87 3.20
C ARG A 78 18.61 7.19 2.75
N THR A 79 17.34 7.40 3.05
CA THR A 79 16.56 8.53 2.52
C THR A 79 16.19 9.57 3.58
N GLY A 80 16.26 9.17 4.85
CA GLY A 80 15.70 9.92 5.98
C GLY A 80 14.19 9.80 6.12
N VAL A 81 13.47 9.18 5.17
CA VAL A 81 12.01 9.06 5.15
C VAL A 81 11.54 7.97 6.11
N GLN A 82 10.55 8.24 6.94
CA GLN A 82 9.99 7.23 7.85
C GLN A 82 8.73 6.58 7.24
N ALA A 83 8.81 5.28 6.99
CA ALA A 83 7.66 4.46 6.61
C ALA A 83 7.36 3.40 7.70
N VAL A 84 6.08 3.24 8.04
CA VAL A 84 5.60 2.35 9.10
C VAL A 84 4.54 1.39 8.54
N LEU A 85 4.66 0.11 8.86
CA LEU A 85 3.61 -0.88 8.65
C LEU A 85 2.83 -1.09 9.96
N LEU A 86 1.51 -0.95 9.87
CA LEU A 86 0.57 -1.35 10.90
C LEU A 86 -0.38 -2.40 10.33
N THR A 87 -0.50 -3.53 11.03
CA THR A 87 -1.60 -4.47 10.78
C THR A 87 -2.46 -4.56 12.04
N VAL A 88 -3.77 -4.58 11.84
CA VAL A 88 -4.77 -4.81 12.87
C VAL A 88 -5.78 -5.81 12.34
N ASN A 89 -6.49 -6.53 13.19
CA ASN A 89 -7.58 -7.37 12.69
C ASN A 89 -8.73 -6.50 12.16
N SER A 90 -9.25 -5.59 12.99
CA SER A 90 -10.23 -4.56 12.61
C SER A 90 -9.86 -3.22 13.24
N ILE A 91 -10.16 -2.11 12.56
CA ILE A 91 -10.05 -0.77 13.16
C ILE A 91 -11.10 -0.57 14.26
N TYR A 92 -12.22 -1.28 14.19
CA TYR A 92 -13.32 -1.20 15.15
C TYR A 92 -13.01 -1.93 16.46
N ASP A 93 -11.92 -2.71 16.52
CA ASP A 93 -11.41 -3.31 17.76
C ASP A 93 -10.85 -2.25 18.72
N TYR A 94 -10.59 -1.04 18.22
CA TYR A 94 -10.08 0.10 18.98
C TYR A 94 -11.23 1.09 19.18
N GLY A 95 -11.61 1.35 20.42
CA GLY A 95 -12.77 2.18 20.78
C GLY A 95 -12.65 3.67 20.46
N THR A 96 -11.91 4.06 19.41
CA THR A 96 -11.58 5.44 19.02
C THR A 96 -12.79 6.24 18.53
N GLY A 97 -13.83 5.55 18.06
CA GLY A 97 -15.03 6.17 17.49
C GLY A 97 -14.88 6.55 16.02
N ASP A 98 -13.78 6.16 15.35
CA ASP A 98 -13.59 6.38 13.92
C ASP A 98 -14.53 5.49 13.10
N ALA A 99 -15.29 6.10 12.18
CA ALA A 99 -16.28 5.37 11.38
C ALA A 99 -15.67 4.61 10.18
N ALA A 100 -14.45 4.96 9.78
CA ALA A 100 -13.79 4.44 8.57
C ALA A 100 -12.26 4.37 8.74
N ILE A 101 -11.58 3.71 7.80
CA ILE A 101 -10.14 3.47 7.88
C ILE A 101 -9.34 4.75 7.67
N GLU A 102 -9.89 5.70 6.93
CA GLU A 102 -9.30 7.00 6.64
C GLU A 102 -9.09 7.84 7.91
N PRO A 103 -10.14 8.23 8.66
CA PRO A 103 -9.95 9.00 9.89
C PRO A 103 -9.14 8.23 10.94
N PHE A 104 -9.28 6.90 11.01
CA PHE A 104 -8.47 6.06 11.90
C PHE A 104 -6.97 6.17 11.56
N ALA A 105 -6.59 6.01 10.29
CA ALA A 105 -5.20 6.09 9.86
C ALA A 105 -4.62 7.49 10.06
N THR A 106 -5.35 8.54 9.65
CA THR A 106 -4.91 9.93 9.81
C THR A 106 -4.68 10.28 11.28
N ASN A 107 -5.63 9.96 12.16
CA ASN A 107 -5.50 10.27 13.58
C ASN A 107 -4.37 9.47 14.23
N LEU A 108 -4.21 8.19 13.87
CA LEU A 108 -3.12 7.35 14.34
C LEU A 108 -1.76 7.87 13.86
N PHE A 109 -1.65 8.24 12.59
CA PHE A 109 -0.44 8.82 12.00
C PHE A 109 0.03 10.05 12.78
N ASN A 110 -0.90 10.95 13.09
CA ASN A 110 -0.61 12.15 13.87
C ASN A 110 -0.30 11.82 15.34
N THR A 111 -1.02 10.87 15.93
CA THR A 111 -0.79 10.42 17.32
C THR A 111 0.59 9.79 17.49
N TRP A 112 1.06 9.03 16.50
CA TRP A 112 2.38 8.40 16.50
C TRP A 112 3.49 9.34 16.04
N GLY A 113 3.14 10.49 15.44
CA GLY A 113 4.12 11.44 14.92
C GLY A 113 4.98 10.84 13.82
N ILE A 114 4.37 10.13 12.87
CA ILE A 114 5.09 9.44 11.80
C ILE A 114 5.69 10.47 10.83
N GLY A 115 7.00 10.39 10.58
CA GLY A 115 7.72 11.28 9.67
C GLY A 115 8.66 12.24 10.37
N ASN A 116 9.41 13.01 9.59
CA ASN A 116 10.25 14.07 10.13
C ASN A 116 9.44 15.34 10.40
N ALA A 117 9.53 15.89 11.61
CA ALA A 117 8.76 17.09 12.02
C ALA A 117 9.02 18.37 11.19
N ALA A 118 10.10 18.44 10.41
CA ALA A 118 10.41 19.57 9.53
C ALA A 118 10.04 19.31 8.06
N ARG A 119 9.95 18.05 7.64
CA ARG A 119 9.71 17.66 6.23
C ARG A 119 8.33 17.06 6.01
N ASP A 120 7.66 16.60 7.07
CA ASP A 120 6.36 15.92 7.05
C ASP A 120 6.29 14.79 6.01
N ASP A 121 7.36 14.04 5.86
CA ASP A 121 7.56 13.03 4.82
C ASP A 121 7.22 11.60 5.28
N GLY A 122 6.45 11.44 6.36
CA GLY A 122 6.06 10.13 6.89
C GLY A 122 5.11 9.35 5.99
N ILE A 123 5.16 8.01 6.07
CA ILE A 123 4.27 7.10 5.35
C ILE A 123 3.76 6.02 6.32
N LEU A 124 2.47 5.73 6.29
CA LEU A 124 1.87 4.62 7.03
C LEU A 124 1.12 3.70 6.06
N LEU A 125 1.49 2.42 6.03
CA LEU A 125 0.68 1.36 5.44
C LEU A 125 -0.13 0.68 6.54
N LEU A 126 -1.45 0.84 6.51
CA LEU A 126 -2.40 0.22 7.42
C LEU A 126 -3.15 -0.90 6.71
N VAL A 127 -3.05 -2.12 7.23
CA VAL A 127 -3.78 -3.30 6.72
C VAL A 127 -4.75 -3.81 7.80
N ALA A 128 -6.04 -3.89 7.45
CA ALA A 128 -7.11 -4.38 8.33
C ALA A 128 -7.88 -5.55 7.66
N PRO A 129 -7.38 -6.81 7.77
CA PRO A 129 -7.95 -7.93 7.03
C PRO A 129 -9.38 -8.30 7.45
N GLY A 130 -9.73 -8.13 8.72
CA GLY A 130 -11.09 -8.34 9.23
C GLY A 130 -12.10 -7.37 8.64
N ASP A 131 -11.65 -6.16 8.30
CA ASP A 131 -12.47 -5.14 7.62
C ASP A 131 -12.40 -5.23 6.08
N ARG A 132 -11.49 -6.06 5.56
CA ARG A 132 -11.10 -6.12 4.15
C ARG A 132 -10.72 -4.74 3.60
N LYS A 133 -9.99 -3.96 4.40
CA LYS A 133 -9.54 -2.61 4.06
C LYS A 133 -8.03 -2.45 4.19
N VAL A 134 -7.47 -1.62 3.33
CA VAL A 134 -6.07 -1.20 3.34
C VAL A 134 -5.99 0.29 3.07
N ARG A 135 -5.01 0.96 3.68
CA ARG A 135 -4.76 2.38 3.47
C ARG A 135 -3.28 2.68 3.47
N ILE A 136 -2.85 3.56 2.58
CA ILE A 136 -1.57 4.24 2.62
C ILE A 136 -1.84 5.69 3.01
N GLU A 137 -1.39 6.12 4.19
CA GLU A 137 -1.43 7.51 4.65
C GLU A 137 -0.08 8.17 4.36
N LEU A 138 -0.10 9.39 3.85
CA LEU A 138 1.08 10.19 3.53
C LEU A 138 1.09 11.46 4.38
N GLY A 139 2.28 11.89 4.82
CA GLY A 139 2.45 13.19 5.47
C GLY A 139 2.36 14.37 4.47
N SER A 140 2.19 15.58 4.99
CA SER A 140 2.02 16.82 4.18
C SER A 140 3.24 17.24 3.35
N GLY A 141 4.38 16.58 3.52
CA GLY A 141 5.56 16.76 2.68
C GLY A 141 5.37 16.23 1.25
N TYR A 142 4.40 15.34 1.03
CA TYR A 142 4.07 14.82 -0.30
C TYR A 142 3.01 15.69 -0.99
N ASP A 143 3.24 16.02 -2.26
CA ASP A 143 2.21 16.63 -3.11
C ASP A 143 1.07 15.64 -3.38
N ARG A 144 -0.14 16.15 -3.62
CA ARG A 144 -1.31 15.32 -3.96
C ARG A 144 -1.10 14.43 -5.20
N SER A 145 -0.10 14.70 -6.04
CA SER A 145 0.29 13.77 -7.11
C SER A 145 0.63 12.37 -6.60
N TYR A 146 1.15 12.26 -5.38
CA TYR A 146 1.50 11.00 -4.73
C TYR A 146 0.29 10.18 -4.28
N ASP A 147 -0.92 10.78 -4.16
CA ASP A 147 -2.15 10.02 -3.91
C ASP A 147 -2.38 8.99 -5.02
N ARG A 148 -2.06 9.35 -6.28
CA ARG A 148 -2.17 8.42 -7.41
C ARG A 148 -1.11 7.32 -7.37
N VAL A 149 0.07 7.62 -6.86
CA VAL A 149 1.13 6.62 -6.67
C VAL A 149 0.68 5.62 -5.60
N ALA A 150 0.22 6.11 -4.45
CA ALA A 150 -0.33 5.28 -3.38
C ALA A 150 -1.53 4.44 -3.87
N GLN A 151 -2.44 5.03 -4.65
CA GLN A 151 -3.57 4.32 -5.22
C GLN A 151 -3.14 3.22 -6.19
N ALA A 152 -2.15 3.48 -7.06
CA ALA A 152 -1.61 2.46 -7.96
C ALA A 152 -0.97 1.29 -7.19
N ILE A 153 -0.21 1.56 -6.13
CA ILE A 153 0.35 0.51 -5.26
C ILE A 153 -0.77 -0.36 -4.68
N ILE A 154 -1.83 0.27 -4.18
CA ILE A 154 -2.99 -0.45 -3.63
C ILE A 154 -3.67 -1.30 -4.72
N ASP A 155 -4.03 -0.71 -5.85
CA ASP A 155 -4.86 -1.34 -6.87
C ASP A 155 -4.11 -2.42 -7.68
N ASP A 156 -2.85 -2.17 -8.02
CA ASP A 156 -2.06 -3.00 -8.93
C ASP A 156 -1.21 -4.04 -8.20
N ALA A 157 -0.74 -3.73 -6.98
CA ALA A 157 0.20 -4.60 -6.25
C ALA A 157 -0.46 -5.30 -5.04
N ILE A 158 -1.22 -4.57 -4.22
CA ILE A 158 -1.75 -5.08 -2.95
C ILE A 158 -3.08 -5.85 -3.14
N LEU A 159 -4.11 -5.19 -3.66
CA LEU A 159 -5.46 -5.75 -3.75
C LEU A 159 -5.53 -7.06 -4.56
N PRO A 160 -4.76 -7.26 -5.66
CA PRO A 160 -4.77 -8.54 -6.38
C PRO A 160 -4.31 -9.71 -5.51
N GLN A 161 -3.36 -9.51 -4.60
CA GLN A 161 -2.92 -10.53 -3.64
C GLN A 161 -3.97 -10.76 -2.56
N PHE A 162 -4.57 -9.69 -2.06
CA PHE A 162 -5.56 -9.79 -0.98
C PHE A 162 -6.84 -10.50 -1.41
N ARG A 163 -7.30 -10.27 -2.65
CA ARG A 163 -8.42 -11.00 -3.27
C ARG A 163 -8.18 -12.51 -3.37
N GLN A 164 -6.92 -12.93 -3.43
CA GLN A 164 -6.51 -14.34 -3.45
C GLN A 164 -6.28 -14.92 -2.05
N GLY A 165 -6.53 -14.14 -0.98
CA GLY A 165 -6.26 -14.54 0.40
C GLY A 165 -4.79 -14.43 0.81
N ASN A 166 -3.91 -13.94 -0.05
CA ASN A 166 -2.48 -13.82 0.20
C ASN A 166 -2.14 -12.52 0.95
N ILE A 167 -2.68 -12.32 2.16
CA ILE A 167 -2.56 -11.05 2.90
C ILE A 167 -1.10 -10.73 3.28
N ALA A 168 -0.35 -11.69 3.82
CA ALA A 168 1.06 -11.50 4.19
C ALA A 168 1.90 -11.06 2.97
N ARG A 169 1.74 -11.78 1.85
CA ARG A 169 2.44 -11.51 0.60
C ARG A 169 2.08 -10.15 0.00
N GLY A 170 0.79 -9.80 -0.06
CA GLY A 170 0.37 -8.49 -0.54
C GLY A 170 0.87 -7.34 0.34
N THR A 171 0.97 -7.57 1.65
CA THR A 171 1.51 -6.59 2.61
C THR A 171 3.01 -6.36 2.37
N ALA A 172 3.78 -7.44 2.22
CA ALA A 172 5.21 -7.35 1.93
C ALA A 172 5.49 -6.68 0.57
N ILE A 173 4.71 -7.01 -0.47
CA ILE A 173 4.77 -6.35 -1.78
C ILE A 173 4.44 -4.86 -1.65
N GLY A 174 3.39 -4.51 -0.91
CA GLY A 174 3.02 -3.11 -0.67
C GLY A 174 4.13 -2.31 0.00
N VAL A 175 4.82 -2.88 0.98
CA VAL A 175 6.00 -2.24 1.59
C VAL A 175 7.11 -2.05 0.57
N ASN A 176 7.39 -3.05 -0.25
CA ASN A 176 8.41 -2.95 -1.28
C ASN A 176 8.14 -1.81 -2.27
N GLU A 177 6.90 -1.74 -2.77
CA GLU A 177 6.48 -0.68 -3.69
C GLU A 177 6.54 0.71 -3.05
N ILE A 178 6.22 0.84 -1.75
CA ILE A 178 6.40 2.11 -1.03
C ILE A 178 7.87 2.52 -1.01
N VAL A 179 8.77 1.60 -0.65
CA VAL A 179 10.21 1.88 -0.60
C VAL A 179 10.79 2.24 -1.96
N GLU A 180 10.27 1.67 -3.04
CA GLU A 180 10.72 1.98 -4.41
C GLU A 180 10.18 3.30 -4.94
N ASN A 181 8.90 3.61 -4.70
CA ASN A 181 8.21 4.75 -5.30
C ASN A 181 8.26 6.03 -4.44
N PHE A 182 8.64 5.94 -3.16
CA PHE A 182 8.73 7.10 -2.26
C PHE A 182 10.16 7.43 -1.86
N ASP A 183 11.13 6.84 -2.54
CA ASP A 183 12.53 7.18 -2.41
C ASP A 183 12.83 8.55 -3.05
N PRO A 184 13.25 9.58 -2.27
CA PRO A 184 13.56 10.89 -2.82
C PRO A 184 14.75 10.87 -3.79
N SER A 185 15.63 9.86 -3.69
CA SER A 185 16.75 9.65 -4.61
C SER A 185 16.36 8.90 -5.88
N ASN A 186 15.15 8.35 -5.91
CA ASN A 186 14.55 7.66 -7.05
C ASN A 186 13.05 8.04 -7.16
N PRO A 187 12.72 9.32 -7.43
CA PRO A 187 11.34 9.78 -7.46
C PRO A 187 10.55 9.02 -8.54
N PRO A 188 9.26 8.73 -8.29
CA PRO A 188 8.43 8.02 -9.25
C PRO A 188 8.39 8.85 -10.54
N ALA A 189 8.54 8.20 -11.70
CA ALA A 189 8.79 8.86 -12.97
C ALA A 189 7.71 9.91 -13.31
N VAL A 190 7.95 11.16 -12.92
CA VAL A 190 7.34 12.34 -13.50
C VAL A 190 8.19 12.71 -14.72
N ASN A 191 7.69 12.38 -15.90
CA ASN A 191 8.36 12.61 -17.19
C ASN A 191 8.53 14.12 -17.46
N PRO A 192 9.44 14.61 -18.34
CA PRO A 192 10.70 14.07 -18.91
C PRO A 192 11.88 15.05 -18.71
N LEU A 193 13.15 14.60 -18.79
CA LEU A 193 14.27 15.28 -19.51
C LEU A 193 15.68 14.74 -19.18
N LEU A 194 15.88 13.80 -18.23
CA LEU A 194 17.25 13.35 -17.87
C LEU A 194 17.36 11.85 -17.58
N THR A 195 17.31 11.02 -18.63
CA THR A 195 17.91 9.67 -18.54
C THR A 195 18.72 9.40 -19.79
N TYR A 196 19.86 10.09 -19.90
CA TYR A 196 21.00 9.65 -20.68
C TYR A 196 22.03 9.11 -19.69
N VAL A 197 22.20 7.79 -19.66
CA VAL A 197 23.35 7.14 -19.01
C VAL A 197 24.37 6.85 -20.12
N PRO A 198 25.56 7.46 -20.10
CA PRO A 198 26.56 7.24 -21.14
C PRO A 198 27.01 5.76 -21.16
N PRO A 199 27.30 5.18 -22.34
CA PRO A 199 27.74 3.78 -22.47
C PRO A 199 28.97 3.41 -21.61
N ALA A 200 29.77 4.40 -21.21
CA ALA A 200 31.02 4.22 -20.48
C ALA A 200 30.89 3.63 -19.06
N VAL A 201 29.69 3.56 -18.47
CA VAL A 201 29.48 2.97 -17.13
C VAL A 201 28.97 1.52 -17.16
N ALA A 202 28.54 1.00 -18.31
CA ALA A 202 28.11 -0.39 -18.46
C ALA A 202 29.29 -1.38 -18.57
N ASP A 203 30.47 -0.90 -18.98
CA ASP A 203 31.66 -1.73 -19.25
C ASP A 203 32.48 -2.12 -17.99
N TRP A 204 32.12 -1.64 -16.79
CA TRP A 204 32.92 -1.84 -15.57
C TRP A 204 32.47 -2.99 -14.67
N VAL A 205 31.38 -3.69 -15.01
CA VAL A 205 30.87 -4.80 -14.18
C VAL A 205 31.07 -6.10 -14.95
N SER A 206 32.21 -6.78 -14.71
CA SER A 206 32.49 -8.05 -15.36
C SER A 206 31.61 -9.18 -14.76
N PRO A 207 31.11 -10.12 -15.59
CA PRO A 207 30.21 -11.21 -15.16
C PRO A 207 30.77 -12.14 -14.07
N GLU A 208 32.10 -12.17 -13.91
CA GLU A 208 32.79 -13.12 -13.04
C GLU A 208 32.65 -12.77 -11.55
N LEU A 209 32.42 -11.49 -11.20
CA LEU A 209 32.21 -11.05 -9.82
C LEU A 209 30.81 -11.42 -9.27
N ALA A 210 29.86 -11.81 -10.15
CA ALA A 210 28.49 -12.13 -9.74
C ALA A 210 28.28 -13.58 -9.29
N ILE A 211 29.19 -14.51 -9.59
CA ILE A 211 29.02 -15.94 -9.27
C ILE A 211 29.78 -16.34 -7.99
N GLY A 212 30.81 -15.58 -7.58
CA GLY A 212 31.69 -15.95 -6.45
C GLY A 212 31.58 -15.11 -5.17
N GLY A 213 30.87 -13.98 -5.16
CA GLY A 213 30.98 -12.97 -4.09
C GLY A 213 29.74 -12.71 -3.24
N GLY A 214 28.68 -13.52 -3.35
CA GLY A 214 27.36 -13.23 -2.80
C GLY A 214 27.18 -13.31 -1.27
N LEU A 215 28.25 -13.40 -0.47
CA LEU A 215 28.16 -13.47 1.00
C LEU A 215 28.92 -12.37 1.75
N ALA A 216 29.44 -11.35 1.06
CA ALA A 216 30.08 -10.21 1.72
C ALA A 216 29.52 -8.89 1.21
N ALA A 217 28.96 -8.10 2.13
CA ALA A 217 28.39 -6.75 1.99
C ALA A 217 26.88 -6.70 1.62
N GLY A 218 26.10 -6.11 2.53
CA GLY A 218 24.64 -6.14 2.55
C GLY A 218 23.93 -5.36 1.45
N GLY A 219 22.60 -5.54 1.40
CA GLY A 219 21.60 -4.72 0.71
C GLY A 219 21.74 -4.59 -0.82
N VAL A 220 22.83 -3.99 -1.26
CA VAL A 220 23.14 -3.74 -2.68
C VAL A 220 23.28 -5.06 -3.45
N GLY A 221 23.91 -6.09 -2.87
CA GLY A 221 24.10 -7.38 -3.53
C GLY A 221 22.81 -8.13 -3.88
N ALA A 222 21.74 -7.96 -3.10
CA ALA A 222 20.45 -8.62 -3.35
C ALA A 222 19.64 -7.92 -4.44
N VAL A 223 19.65 -6.58 -4.45
CA VAL A 223 19.02 -5.77 -5.50
C VAL A 223 19.78 -5.93 -6.81
N SER A 224 21.11 -5.78 -6.80
CA SER A 224 21.96 -6.09 -7.94
C SER A 224 21.79 -7.54 -8.39
N GLY A 225 21.56 -8.48 -7.48
CA GLY A 225 21.24 -9.87 -7.78
C GLY A 225 19.90 -10.04 -8.50
N LEU A 226 18.84 -9.33 -8.09
CA LEU A 226 17.53 -9.36 -8.74
C LEU A 226 17.53 -8.67 -10.11
N PHE A 227 18.20 -7.52 -10.22
CA PHE A 227 18.43 -6.86 -11.51
C PHE A 227 19.30 -7.73 -12.42
N ALA A 228 20.35 -8.37 -11.90
CA ALA A 228 21.18 -9.32 -12.65
C ALA A 228 20.39 -10.57 -13.05
N LEU A 229 19.49 -11.08 -12.21
CA LEU A 229 18.59 -12.19 -12.51
C LEU A 229 17.57 -11.81 -13.59
N GLY A 230 17.00 -10.62 -13.52
CA GLY A 230 16.07 -10.07 -14.52
C GLY A 230 16.75 -9.85 -15.86
N HIS A 231 17.92 -9.21 -15.84
CA HIS A 231 18.77 -9.00 -17.00
C HIS A 231 19.24 -10.34 -17.58
N TRP A 232 19.70 -11.27 -16.75
CA TRP A 232 20.04 -12.63 -17.18
C TRP A 232 18.84 -13.31 -17.82
N LYS A 233 17.65 -13.32 -17.20
CA LYS A 233 16.44 -13.90 -17.81
C LYS A 233 16.07 -13.25 -19.15
N ARG A 234 16.30 -11.94 -19.31
CA ARG A 234 16.01 -11.22 -20.56
C ARG A 234 17.00 -11.60 -21.65
N HIS A 235 18.29 -11.69 -21.34
CA HIS A 235 19.36 -11.93 -22.32
C HIS A 235 19.82 -13.39 -22.44
N HIS A 236 19.32 -14.29 -21.60
CA HIS A 236 19.66 -15.71 -21.68
C HIS A 236 19.15 -16.28 -23.00
N LYS A 237 20.02 -16.98 -23.72
CA LYS A 237 19.71 -17.60 -25.00
C LYS A 237 18.50 -18.54 -24.86
N ARG A 238 17.59 -18.46 -25.83
CA ARG A 238 16.35 -19.24 -25.84
C ARG A 238 16.45 -20.35 -26.87
N THR A 239 15.77 -21.47 -26.62
CA THR A 239 15.64 -22.56 -27.58
C THR A 239 14.31 -22.47 -28.32
N CYS A 240 14.35 -22.70 -29.62
CA CYS A 240 13.18 -22.64 -30.46
C CYS A 240 12.21 -23.78 -30.11
N PRO A 241 10.92 -23.51 -29.83
CA PRO A 241 9.96 -24.57 -29.51
C PRO A 241 9.72 -25.52 -30.70
N GLN A 242 9.97 -25.08 -31.94
CA GLN A 242 9.72 -25.87 -33.15
C GLN A 242 10.86 -26.82 -33.50
N CYS A 243 12.12 -26.37 -33.43
CA CYS A 243 13.27 -27.12 -33.92
C CYS A 243 14.39 -27.32 -32.89
N GLN A 244 14.22 -26.80 -31.66
CA GLN A 244 15.15 -26.92 -30.54
C GLN A 244 16.55 -26.31 -30.79
N VAL A 245 16.71 -25.51 -31.84
CA VAL A 245 17.93 -24.73 -32.10
C VAL A 245 17.91 -23.43 -31.28
N GLU A 246 19.08 -22.95 -30.86
CA GLU A 246 19.22 -21.65 -30.21
C GLU A 246 18.65 -20.52 -31.10
N MET A 247 17.91 -19.62 -30.47
CA MET A 247 17.37 -18.42 -31.07
C MET A 247 18.29 -17.25 -30.80
N GLU A 248 18.31 -16.30 -31.73
CA GLU A 248 19.04 -15.05 -31.61
C GLU A 248 18.06 -13.92 -31.31
N ARG A 249 18.40 -13.07 -30.33
CA ARG A 249 17.64 -11.85 -30.08
C ARG A 249 18.04 -10.82 -31.13
N LEU A 250 17.06 -10.30 -31.83
CA LEU A 250 17.27 -9.25 -32.83
C LEU A 250 17.66 -7.93 -32.14
N ASP A 251 18.37 -7.07 -32.85
CA ASP A 251 18.59 -5.69 -32.43
C ASP A 251 17.31 -4.85 -32.64
N GLU A 252 17.24 -3.70 -31.96
CA GLU A 252 16.11 -2.74 -31.93
C GLU A 252 15.71 -2.17 -33.31
N GLN A 253 16.50 -2.38 -34.37
CA GLN A 253 16.12 -1.99 -35.73
C GLN A 253 15.69 -3.21 -36.55
N ALA A 254 16.20 -4.39 -36.23
CA ALA A 254 15.88 -5.64 -36.91
C ALA A 254 14.57 -6.26 -36.42
N ASP A 255 14.23 -6.11 -35.14
CA ASP A 255 12.97 -6.57 -34.52
C ASP A 255 11.73 -5.83 -35.04
N ASP A 256 11.90 -4.57 -35.42
CA ASP A 256 10.91 -3.65 -35.99
C ASP A 256 10.11 -4.27 -37.17
N ARG A 257 10.71 -5.24 -37.87
CA ARG A 257 10.09 -6.00 -38.97
C ARG A 257 9.05 -7.04 -38.52
N TYR A 258 9.14 -7.47 -37.27
CA TYR A 258 8.31 -8.50 -36.64
C TYR A 258 7.26 -7.90 -35.70
N LEU A 259 7.39 -6.62 -35.38
CA LEU A 259 6.45 -5.89 -34.54
C LEU A 259 5.30 -5.31 -35.37
N SER A 260 4.10 -5.34 -34.77
CA SER A 260 2.95 -4.64 -35.36
C SER A 260 3.15 -3.11 -35.30
N PRO A 261 2.50 -2.33 -36.18
CA PRO A 261 2.62 -0.87 -36.16
C PRO A 261 2.31 -0.22 -34.80
N GLY A 262 1.41 -0.82 -34.02
CA GLY A 262 1.08 -0.35 -32.67
C GLY A 262 2.17 -0.63 -31.65
N GLN A 263 2.83 -1.80 -31.71
CA GLN A 263 3.97 -2.14 -30.84
C GLN A 263 5.16 -1.23 -31.09
N ARG A 264 5.47 -0.97 -32.37
CA ARG A 264 6.51 -0.01 -32.76
C ARG A 264 6.21 1.40 -32.22
N THR A 265 4.92 1.77 -32.19
CA THR A 265 4.50 3.03 -31.57
C THR A 265 4.71 2.99 -30.07
N GLU A 266 4.37 1.89 -29.39
CA GLU A 266 4.60 1.69 -27.95
C GLU A 266 6.07 1.82 -27.56
N GLU A 267 7.00 1.33 -28.39
CA GLU A 267 8.45 1.48 -28.22
C GLU A 267 8.91 2.92 -28.45
N SER A 268 8.44 3.54 -29.54
CA SER A 268 8.81 4.91 -29.88
C SER A 268 8.46 5.91 -28.77
N ILE A 269 7.34 5.68 -28.07
CA ILE A 269 6.90 6.51 -26.94
C ILE A 269 7.38 6.00 -25.57
N LYS A 270 8.16 4.91 -25.55
CA LYS A 270 8.72 4.25 -24.36
C LYS A 270 7.65 3.81 -23.34
N SER A 271 6.54 3.30 -23.84
CA SER A 271 5.45 2.76 -23.01
C SER A 271 5.59 1.26 -22.73
N VAL A 272 6.15 0.53 -23.70
CA VAL A 272 6.48 -0.89 -23.68
C VAL A 272 7.76 -1.07 -24.50
N ASP A 273 8.64 -1.95 -24.03
CA ASP A 273 9.87 -2.36 -24.68
C ASP A 273 9.67 -3.82 -25.15
N TYR A 274 9.85 -4.13 -26.44
CA TYR A 274 9.70 -5.49 -26.95
C TYR A 274 11.05 -6.10 -27.31
N ASP A 275 11.24 -7.38 -26.99
CA ASP A 275 12.34 -8.16 -27.56
C ASP A 275 11.78 -9.18 -28.54
N VAL A 276 12.37 -9.27 -29.73
CA VAL A 276 12.07 -10.33 -30.70
C VAL A 276 13.21 -11.34 -30.74
N TRP A 277 12.86 -12.60 -30.53
CA TRP A 277 13.78 -13.73 -30.70
C TRP A 277 13.46 -14.44 -32.00
N LEU A 278 14.46 -14.62 -32.87
CA LEU A 278 14.33 -15.29 -34.15
C LEU A 278 15.17 -16.57 -34.21
N CYS A 279 14.57 -17.65 -34.68
CA CYS A 279 15.29 -18.88 -34.99
C CYS A 279 15.86 -18.82 -36.41
N GLY A 280 17.19 -18.84 -36.54
CA GLY A 280 17.86 -18.85 -37.84
C GLY A 280 17.61 -20.12 -38.68
N SER A 281 17.24 -21.24 -38.06
CA SER A 281 17.05 -22.52 -38.76
C SER A 281 15.66 -22.68 -39.40
N CYS A 282 14.59 -22.23 -38.73
CA CYS A 282 13.22 -22.42 -39.20
C CYS A 282 12.42 -21.13 -39.37
N GLY A 283 12.98 -19.96 -39.02
CA GLY A 283 12.32 -18.66 -39.13
C GLY A 283 11.20 -18.41 -38.10
N HIS A 284 11.00 -19.31 -37.13
CA HIS A 284 10.07 -19.08 -36.02
C HIS A 284 10.57 -17.91 -35.17
N HIS A 285 9.64 -17.04 -34.74
CA HIS A 285 9.96 -15.93 -33.86
C HIS A 285 8.98 -15.86 -32.68
N GLU A 286 9.46 -15.31 -31.58
CA GLU A 286 8.68 -15.00 -30.39
C GLU A 286 8.90 -13.53 -30.03
N VAL A 287 7.82 -12.85 -29.62
CA VAL A 287 7.83 -11.45 -29.20
C VAL A 287 7.52 -11.41 -27.70
N PHE A 288 8.37 -10.74 -26.92
CA PHE A 288 8.19 -10.58 -25.48
C PHE A 288 7.94 -9.12 -25.15
N ASP A 289 6.97 -8.85 -24.27
CA ASP A 289 6.60 -7.51 -23.86
C ASP A 289 7.12 -7.18 -22.45
N TYR A 290 7.86 -6.07 -22.35
CA TYR A 290 8.38 -5.54 -21.09
C TYR A 290 7.75 -4.19 -20.82
N SER A 291 6.49 -4.20 -20.38
CA SER A 291 5.75 -2.96 -20.13
C SER A 291 6.35 -2.21 -18.94
N SER A 292 6.73 -0.95 -19.15
CA SER A 292 7.29 -0.13 -18.07
C SER A 292 6.18 0.27 -17.10
N PHE A 293 6.37 -0.06 -15.81
CA PHE A 293 5.56 0.50 -14.75
C PHE A 293 5.77 2.02 -14.72
N GLY A 294 4.68 2.80 -14.60
CA GLY A 294 4.78 4.26 -14.53
C GLY A 294 5.05 5.02 -15.84
N SER A 295 4.97 4.39 -17.03
CA SER A 295 5.22 5.07 -18.32
C SER A 295 4.36 6.32 -18.63
N GLY A 296 3.31 6.58 -17.85
CA GLY A 296 2.34 7.65 -18.11
C GLY A 296 1.37 7.38 -19.27
N TYR A 297 1.48 6.21 -19.92
CA TYR A 297 0.58 5.77 -20.97
C TYR A 297 -0.33 4.62 -20.52
N GLN A 298 -1.56 4.63 -21.02
CA GLN A 298 -2.60 3.64 -20.74
C GLN A 298 -2.96 2.85 -22.01
N LYS A 299 -3.60 1.68 -21.85
CA LYS A 299 -4.13 0.92 -22.98
C LYS A 299 -5.30 1.66 -23.61
N CYS A 300 -5.22 1.91 -24.91
CA CYS A 300 -6.27 2.55 -25.66
C CYS A 300 -7.44 1.55 -25.89
N PRO A 301 -8.70 1.92 -25.62
CA PRO A 301 -9.85 1.03 -25.83
C PRO A 301 -10.13 0.72 -27.31
N GLY A 302 -9.63 1.55 -28.23
CA GLY A 302 -9.80 1.36 -29.68
C GLY A 302 -8.80 0.37 -30.28
N CYS A 303 -7.50 0.64 -30.11
CA CYS A 303 -6.42 -0.16 -30.72
C CYS A 303 -5.78 -1.18 -29.77
N ARG A 304 -6.09 -1.15 -28.47
CA ARG A 304 -5.56 -2.02 -27.39
C ARG A 304 -4.07 -1.88 -27.05
N HIS A 305 -3.33 -1.09 -27.80
CA HIS A 305 -1.94 -0.70 -27.48
C HIS A 305 -1.89 0.32 -26.33
N LYS A 306 -0.83 0.29 -25.53
CA LYS A 306 -0.51 1.18 -24.40
C LYS A 306 -0.02 2.55 -24.87
N THR A 307 -0.80 3.18 -25.73
CA THR A 307 -0.46 4.41 -26.44
C THR A 307 -1.35 5.58 -26.05
N MET A 308 -2.25 5.42 -25.06
CA MET A 308 -3.15 6.47 -24.62
C MET A 308 -2.45 7.41 -23.64
N LYS A 309 -2.27 8.68 -24.03
CA LYS A 309 -1.75 9.73 -23.17
C LYS A 309 -2.90 10.50 -22.54
N VAL A 310 -2.90 10.60 -21.21
CA VAL A 310 -3.89 11.39 -20.46
C VAL A 310 -3.23 12.69 -20.03
N SER A 311 -3.77 13.81 -20.50
CA SER A 311 -3.35 15.16 -20.09
C SER A 311 -4.51 15.85 -19.38
N THR A 312 -4.22 16.59 -18.32
CA THR A 312 -5.24 17.33 -17.56
C THR A 312 -4.87 18.79 -17.52
N CYS A 313 -5.76 19.65 -17.98
CA CYS A 313 -5.64 21.10 -17.90
C CYS A 313 -6.68 21.63 -16.91
N THR A 314 -6.24 22.32 -15.85
CA THR A 314 -7.16 22.94 -14.90
C THR A 314 -7.75 24.21 -15.51
N LEU A 315 -9.06 24.21 -15.77
CA LEU A 315 -9.78 25.37 -16.30
C LEU A 315 -10.12 26.36 -15.18
N VAL A 316 -10.62 25.82 -14.06
CA VAL A 316 -10.96 26.57 -12.86
C VAL A 316 -10.35 25.84 -11.68
N SER A 317 -9.45 26.51 -10.96
CA SER A 317 -8.87 25.95 -9.75
C SER A 317 -9.93 25.77 -8.66
N PRO A 318 -9.96 24.63 -7.95
CA PRO A 318 -10.85 24.45 -6.81
C PRO A 318 -10.47 25.42 -5.69
N THR A 319 -11.47 25.87 -4.93
CA THR A 319 -11.29 26.67 -3.72
C THR A 319 -11.95 25.97 -2.54
N TYR A 320 -11.83 26.54 -1.35
CA TYR A 320 -12.51 26.06 -0.15
C TYR A 320 -14.05 26.10 -0.26
N HIS A 321 -14.57 27.02 -1.07
CA HIS A 321 -16.00 27.27 -1.16
C HIS A 321 -16.61 26.79 -2.48
N SER A 322 -15.79 26.60 -3.51
CA SER A 322 -16.22 26.21 -4.85
C SER A 322 -15.41 25.05 -5.40
N THR A 323 -16.09 24.12 -6.08
CA THR A 323 -15.41 23.07 -6.83
C THR A 323 -14.63 23.69 -7.99
N GLY A 324 -13.54 23.04 -8.37
CA GLY A 324 -12.80 23.38 -9.57
C GLY A 324 -13.33 22.60 -10.77
N THR A 325 -12.75 22.85 -11.92
CA THR A 325 -13.09 22.17 -13.16
C THR A 325 -11.81 21.98 -13.97
N ALA A 326 -11.55 20.76 -14.41
CA ALA A 326 -10.44 20.43 -15.28
C ALA A 326 -10.95 19.82 -16.57
N GLU A 327 -10.32 20.19 -17.67
CA GLU A 327 -10.47 19.51 -18.94
C GLU A 327 -9.46 18.37 -19.00
N VAL A 328 -9.96 17.15 -19.20
CA VAL A 328 -9.14 15.96 -19.41
C VAL A 328 -9.15 15.66 -20.90
N SER A 329 -7.95 15.56 -21.47
CA SER A 329 -7.72 15.20 -22.86
C SER A 329 -7.03 13.84 -22.89
N GLU A 330 -7.69 12.86 -23.51
CA GLU A 330 -7.16 11.53 -23.78
C GLU A 330 -6.85 11.46 -25.28
N ALA A 331 -5.58 11.26 -25.63
CA ALA A 331 -5.15 11.15 -27.02
C ALA A 331 -4.28 9.91 -27.20
N CYS A 332 -4.73 9.02 -28.08
CA CYS A 332 -3.95 7.87 -28.47
C CYS A 332 -2.85 8.30 -29.46
N GLN A 333 -1.61 7.88 -29.21
CA GLN A 333 -0.47 8.20 -30.08
C GLN A 333 -0.37 7.28 -31.30
N PHE A 334 -1.16 6.19 -31.35
CA PHE A 334 -1.16 5.23 -32.45
C PHE A 334 -2.39 5.31 -33.35
N CYS A 335 -3.58 5.50 -32.77
CA CYS A 335 -4.80 5.65 -33.55
C CYS A 335 -5.38 7.04 -33.35
N ASP A 336 -6.16 7.53 -34.31
CA ASP A 336 -6.76 8.89 -34.30
C ASP A 336 -7.88 9.08 -33.24
N ARG A 337 -7.92 8.23 -32.21
CA ARG A 337 -8.89 8.34 -31.14
C ARG A 337 -8.46 9.44 -30.17
N THR A 338 -9.31 10.45 -30.09
CA THR A 338 -9.26 11.49 -29.07
C THR A 338 -10.56 11.53 -28.29
N HIS A 339 -10.47 11.86 -27.01
CA HIS A 339 -11.63 12.05 -26.16
C HIS A 339 -11.34 13.20 -25.20
N HIS A 340 -12.27 14.15 -25.14
CA HIS A 340 -12.18 15.31 -24.26
C HIS A 340 -13.40 15.28 -23.35
N TYR A 341 -13.16 15.38 -22.06
CA TYR A 341 -14.24 15.49 -21.10
C TYR A 341 -13.85 16.38 -19.94
N THR A 342 -14.85 17.00 -19.35
CA THR A 342 -14.67 17.85 -18.20
C THR A 342 -14.85 17.04 -16.94
N ARG A 343 -13.89 17.13 -16.02
CA ARG A 343 -13.96 16.55 -14.69
C ARG A 343 -14.07 17.65 -13.65
N ILE A 344 -15.04 17.51 -12.75
CA ILE A 344 -15.17 18.40 -11.59
C ILE A 344 -14.02 18.06 -10.63
N LEU A 345 -13.22 19.08 -10.30
CA LEU A 345 -12.23 18.96 -9.24
C LEU A 345 -12.93 19.21 -7.90
N PRO A 346 -12.76 18.31 -6.91
CA PRO A 346 -13.35 18.52 -5.59
C PRO A 346 -12.85 19.84 -5.00
N ARG A 347 -13.66 20.42 -4.09
CA ARG A 347 -13.25 21.60 -3.33
C ARG A 347 -11.96 21.29 -2.59
N VAL A 348 -11.14 22.30 -2.40
CA VAL A 348 -10.01 22.17 -1.48
C VAL A 348 -10.60 22.16 -0.08
N ASP A 349 -10.12 21.31 0.81
CA ASP A 349 -10.63 21.27 2.19
C ASP A 349 -10.14 22.50 2.97
N PRO A 350 -11.01 23.25 3.66
CA PRO A 350 -10.59 24.40 4.46
C PRO A 350 -9.60 23.97 5.53
N PRO A 351 -8.60 24.80 5.87
CA PRO A 351 -7.72 24.51 6.99
C PRO A 351 -8.56 24.36 8.25
N SER A 352 -8.44 23.21 8.93
CA SER A 352 -9.18 22.88 10.13
C SER A 352 -8.84 23.87 11.26
N SER A 353 -9.82 24.67 11.68
CA SER A 353 -9.71 25.48 12.90
C SER A 353 -10.07 24.63 14.12
N SER A 354 -9.06 24.15 14.85
CA SER A 354 -9.22 23.65 16.22
C SER A 354 -8.29 24.43 17.15
N SER A 355 -8.88 25.37 17.90
CA SER A 355 -8.27 25.95 19.09
C SER A 355 -8.68 25.15 20.31
N SER A 356 -7.77 24.32 20.81
CA SER A 356 -7.72 23.91 22.21
C SER A 356 -6.26 23.78 22.63
N SER A 357 -5.86 24.72 23.48
CA SER A 357 -4.54 24.80 24.09
C SER A 357 -4.34 23.68 25.10
N SER A 358 -3.47 22.73 24.76
CA SER A 358 -2.79 21.83 25.68
C SER A 358 -1.34 21.73 25.22
N SER A 359 -0.43 22.20 26.06
CA SER A 359 1.01 22.33 25.81
C SER A 359 1.69 20.98 25.54
N GLY A 360 2.39 20.84 24.41
CA GLY A 360 3.30 19.72 24.18
C GLY A 360 3.57 19.36 22.71
N GLY A 361 4.33 20.19 21.99
CA GLY A 361 5.28 19.79 20.93
C GLY A 361 4.79 19.09 19.65
N GLY A 362 4.75 19.85 18.53
CA GLY A 362 5.07 19.37 17.17
C GLY A 362 3.94 18.66 16.41
N GLY A 363 3.13 19.42 15.65
CA GLY A 363 2.05 18.87 14.84
C GLY A 363 2.54 18.39 13.46
N SER A 364 2.29 17.12 13.15
CA SER A 364 2.34 16.57 11.79
C SER A 364 0.94 16.71 11.16
N SER A 365 0.86 17.26 9.95
CA SER A 365 -0.37 17.28 9.16
C SER A 365 -0.32 16.14 8.15
N SER A 366 -1.35 15.30 8.06
CA SER A 366 -1.48 14.30 7.01
C SER A 366 -1.73 14.99 5.66
N GLY A 367 -0.93 14.66 4.64
CA GLY A 367 -0.94 15.28 3.31
C GLY A 367 -1.88 14.65 2.29
N GLY A 368 -2.32 13.41 2.54
CA GLY A 368 -3.09 12.65 1.59
C GLY A 368 -2.91 11.14 1.78
N GLY A 369 -3.22 10.38 0.73
CA GLY A 369 -3.17 8.93 0.77
C GLY A 369 -4.24 8.27 -0.09
N ALA A 370 -4.24 6.94 -0.05
CA ALA A 370 -5.14 6.10 -0.82
C ALA A 370 -5.70 4.97 0.05
N SER A 371 -6.93 4.54 -0.27
CA SER A 371 -7.60 3.44 0.42
C SER A 371 -8.06 2.40 -0.60
N GLY A 372 -8.11 1.14 -0.17
CA GLY A 372 -8.63 0.03 -0.96
C GLY A 372 -9.47 -0.92 -0.12
N SER A 373 -10.41 -1.58 -0.77
CA SER A 373 -11.16 -2.71 -0.22
C SER A 373 -11.12 -3.89 -1.19
N TRP A 374 -11.04 -5.11 -0.67
CA TRP A 374 -11.04 -6.32 -1.50
C TRP A 374 -12.23 -7.21 -1.26
#